data_AF-A0A359EYP5-F1
#
_entry.id   AF-A0A359EYP5-F1
#
_cell.length_a   1.000
_cell.length_b   1.000
_cell.length_c   1.000
_cell.angle_alpha   90.00
_cell.angle_beta   90.00
_cell.angle_gamma   90.00
#
_symmetry.space_group_name_H-M   'P 1'
#
loop_
_entity.id
_entity.type
_entity.pdbx_description
1 polymer ?
#
loop_
_entity_poly.entity_id
_entity_poly.type
_entity_poly.pdbx_seq_one_letter_code
_entity_poly.pdbx_strand_id
1 'polypeptide(L)'
;FLFASTIGENLLAAYGEGEPLGAEQAAKIAGSDPVVQHAVEVAQVQRFVHKLERGWATVVGERGITLSGGQKQRLALARALV
;
A
#
# COMPACT_ATOMS: atom_id res chain seq x y z
N PHE A 1 6.28 -9.39 -4.33
CA PHE A 1 7.27 -9.13 -3.25
C PHE A 1 6.97 -7.76 -2.62
N LEU A 2 7.18 -7.62 -1.31
CA LEU A 2 7.10 -6.31 -0.64
C LEU A 2 8.50 -5.79 -0.38
N PHE A 3 8.69 -4.49 -0.59
CA PHE A 3 9.92 -3.77 -0.24
C PHE A 3 9.88 -3.35 1.22
N ALA A 4 11.05 -3.17 1.83
CA ALA A 4 11.18 -2.63 3.17
C ALA A 4 10.92 -1.10 3.16
N SER A 5 9.65 -0.73 3.04
CA SER A 5 9.15 0.65 2.91
C SER A 5 7.73 0.73 3.48
N THR A 6 7.01 1.83 3.24
CA THR A 6 5.62 1.96 3.70
C THR A 6 4.64 1.08 2.91
N ILE A 7 3.44 0.87 3.47
CA ILE A 7 2.34 0.20 2.76
C ILE A 7 1.95 0.99 1.50
N GLY A 8 1.89 2.32 1.59
CA GLY A 8 1.56 3.19 0.45
C GLY A 8 2.56 3.06 -0.69
N GLU A 9 3.86 3.12 -0.39
CA GLU A 9 4.93 2.94 -1.38
C GLU A 9 4.88 1.54 -2.00
N ASN A 10 4.60 0.52 -1.19
CA ASN A 10 4.39 -0.82 -1.72
C ASN A 10 3.14 -0.89 -2.60
N LEU A 11 2.03 -0.27 -2.23
CA LEU A 11 0.81 -0.30 -3.03
C LEU A 11 1.05 0.33 -4.41
N LEU A 12 1.75 1.47 -4.44
CA LEU A 12 1.93 2.31 -5.62
C LEU A 12 3.24 2.05 -6.37
N ALA A 13 3.93 0.96 -6.08
CA ALA A 13 5.22 0.64 -6.70
C ALA A 13 5.15 0.48 -8.23
N ALA A 14 3.94 0.26 -8.79
CA ALA A 14 3.69 0.18 -10.23
C ALA A 14 2.83 1.35 -10.75
N TYR A 15 2.56 2.35 -9.91
CA TYR A 15 1.63 3.44 -10.21
C TYR A 15 2.37 4.60 -10.89
N GLY A 16 2.08 4.82 -12.17
CA GLY A 16 2.70 5.86 -13.00
C GLY A 16 4.11 5.51 -13.51
N GLU A 17 4.59 6.26 -14.50
CA GLU A 17 5.97 6.18 -14.98
C GLU A 17 6.83 7.24 -14.27
N GLY A 18 7.96 6.86 -13.67
CA GLY A 18 8.92 7.80 -13.09
C GLY A 18 9.60 7.34 -11.80
N GLU A 19 10.19 8.31 -11.10
CA GLU A 19 10.86 8.11 -9.81
C GLU A 19 9.90 7.56 -8.74
N PRO A 20 10.39 6.74 -7.79
CA PRO A 20 9.58 6.23 -6.70
C PRO A 20 8.92 7.36 -5.91
N LEU A 21 7.62 7.23 -5.66
CA LEU A 21 6.88 8.15 -4.80
C LEU A 21 7.45 8.10 -3.38
N GLY A 22 7.70 9.26 -2.78
CA GLY A 22 8.02 9.33 -1.35
C GLY A 22 6.82 8.94 -0.48
N ALA A 23 7.09 8.42 0.71
CA ALA A 23 6.09 7.93 1.68
C ALA A 23 4.87 8.85 1.89
N GLU A 24 5.07 10.16 2.02
CA GLU A 24 3.97 11.11 2.22
C GLU A 24 3.06 11.22 0.98
N GLN A 25 3.66 11.34 -0.20
CA GLN A 25 2.93 11.41 -1.46
C GLN A 25 2.21 10.09 -1.74
N ALA A 26 2.86 8.96 -1.46
CA ALA A 26 2.26 7.64 -1.62
C ALA A 26 1.06 7.45 -0.67
N ALA A 27 1.16 7.89 0.58
CA ALA A 27 0.05 7.85 1.53
C ALA A 27 -1.12 8.73 1.10
N LYS A 28 -0.84 9.93 0.57
CA LYS A 28 -1.85 10.84 0.04
C LYS A 28 -2.60 10.23 -1.14
N ILE A 29 -1.88 9.71 -2.14
CA ILE A 29 -2.47 9.04 -3.31
C ILE A 29 -3.28 7.82 -2.87
N ALA A 30 -2.68 6.95 -2.04
CA ALA A 30 -3.35 5.76 -1.52
C ALA A 30 -4.63 6.05 -0.74
N GLY A 31 -4.79 7.24 -0.16
CA GLY A 31 -5.97 7.67 0.57
C GLY A 31 -7.00 8.49 -0.22
N SER A 32 -6.70 8.96 -1.43
CA SER A 32 -7.56 9.92 -2.13
C SER A 32 -7.73 9.69 -3.63
N ASP A 33 -6.82 8.95 -4.27
CA ASP A 33 -6.91 8.69 -5.71
C ASP A 33 -8.04 7.70 -6.01
N PRO A 34 -9.01 8.03 -6.88
CA PRO A 34 -10.16 7.17 -7.14
C PRO A 34 -9.80 5.79 -7.70
N VAL A 35 -8.78 5.69 -8.56
CA VAL A 35 -8.33 4.41 -9.14
C VAL A 35 -7.76 3.53 -8.03
N VAL A 36 -6.94 4.14 -7.17
CA VAL A 36 -6.32 3.44 -6.05
C VAL A 36 -7.34 3.03 -4.99
N GLN A 37 -8.31 3.89 -4.67
CA GLN A 37 -9.41 3.56 -3.76
C GLN A 37 -10.19 2.34 -4.25
N HIS A 38 -10.51 2.30 -5.55
CA HIS A 38 -11.21 1.17 -6.14
C HIS A 38 -10.38 -0.13 -6.04
N ALA A 39 -9.10 -0.08 -6.40
CA ALA A 39 -8.19 -1.23 -6.32
C ALA A 39 -8.07 -1.77 -4.87
N VAL A 40 -7.92 -0.86 -3.91
CA VAL A 40 -7.81 -1.20 -2.48
C VAL A 40 -9.12 -1.80 -1.96
N GLU A 41 -10.26 -1.29 -2.39
CA GLU A 41 -11.57 -1.83 -2.03
C GLU A 41 -11.75 -3.25 -2.58
N VAL A 42 -11.54 -3.45 -3.89
CA VAL A 42 -11.65 -4.77 -4.53
C VAL A 42 -10.72 -5.79 -3.87
N ALA A 43 -9.47 -5.41 -3.60
CA ALA A 43 -8.50 -6.26 -2.94
C ALA A 43 -8.67 -6.36 -1.41
N GLN A 44 -9.65 -5.66 -0.83
CA GLN A 44 -9.95 -5.66 0.61
C GLN A 44 -8.76 -5.24 1.49
N VAL A 45 -7.90 -4.35 0.98
CA VAL A 45 -6.72 -3.84 1.70
C VAL A 45 -7.13 -2.86 2.80
N GLN A 46 -8.17 -2.04 2.57
CA GLN A 46 -8.71 -1.10 3.58
C GLN A 46 -8.94 -1.79 4.94
N ARG A 47 -9.38 -3.07 4.94
CA ARG A 47 -9.79 -3.82 6.15
C ARG A 47 -8.74 -3.91 7.25
N PHE A 48 -7.45 -3.91 6.87
CA PHE A 48 -6.37 -3.98 7.86
C PHE A 48 -5.62 -2.66 7.95
N VAL A 49 -5.51 -1.89 6.85
CA VAL A 49 -4.79 -0.62 6.86
C VAL A 49 -5.42 0.38 7.81
N HIS A 50 -6.77 0.48 7.88
CA HIS A 50 -7.44 1.39 8.81
C HIS A 50 -7.22 1.05 10.30
N LYS A 51 -6.78 -0.18 10.61
CA LYS A 51 -6.53 -0.63 11.97
C LYS A 51 -5.11 -0.31 12.43
N LEU A 52 -4.25 0.12 11.51
CA LEU A 52 -2.87 0.50 11.80
C LEU A 52 -2.83 1.97 12.18
N GLU A 53 -2.13 2.30 13.26
CA GLU A 53 -2.00 3.68 13.76
C GLU A 53 -1.49 4.65 12.69
N ARG A 54 -0.56 4.20 11.84
CA ARG A 54 0.03 5.01 10.76
C ARG A 54 -0.62 4.76 9.39
N GLY A 55 -1.65 3.93 9.30
CA GLY A 55 -2.34 3.61 8.06
C GLY A 55 -1.39 3.29 6.90
N TRP A 56 -1.53 4.02 5.79
CA TRP A 56 -0.69 3.90 4.59
C TRP A 56 0.79 4.17 4.84
N ALA A 57 1.13 5.03 5.81
CA ALA A 57 2.50 5.37 6.20
C ALA A 57 3.12 4.32 7.12
N THR A 58 2.41 3.23 7.44
CA THR A 58 2.98 2.12 8.21
C THR A 58 4.12 1.48 7.44
N VAL A 59 5.29 1.39 8.07
CA VAL A 59 6.47 0.72 7.51
C VAL A 59 6.32 -0.79 7.67
N VAL A 60 6.66 -1.54 6.62
CA VAL A 60 6.68 -3.01 6.60
C VAL A 60 8.06 -3.55 6.23
N GLY A 61 8.36 -4.79 6.61
CA GLY A 61 9.67 -5.42 6.34
C GLY A 61 10.60 -5.36 7.54
N GLU A 62 11.91 -5.34 7.30
CA GLU A 62 12.94 -5.57 8.33
C GLU A 62 12.91 -4.56 9.50
N ARG A 63 12.53 -3.31 9.23
CA ARG A 63 12.40 -2.23 10.25
C ARG A 63 10.95 -1.89 10.57
N GLY A 64 10.00 -2.65 10.04
CA GLY A 64 8.57 -2.37 10.11
C GLY A 64 7.79 -3.49 10.76
N ILE A 65 6.47 -3.41 10.66
CA ILE A 65 5.62 -4.53 11.06
C ILE A 65 5.70 -5.65 10.02
N THR A 66 5.38 -6.86 10.47
CA THR A 66 5.16 -7.97 9.55
C THR A 66 3.70 -8.07 9.19
N LEU A 67 3.40 -8.04 7.89
CA LEU A 67 2.09 -8.40 7.38
C LEU A 67 1.93 -9.92 7.33
N SER A 68 0.74 -10.42 7.63
CA SER A 68 0.39 -11.83 7.42
C SER A 68 0.41 -12.19 5.94
N GLY A 69 0.49 -13.49 5.61
CA GLY A 69 0.49 -13.96 4.22
C GLY A 69 -0.70 -13.44 3.41
N GLY A 70 -1.90 -13.49 3.99
CA GLY A 70 -3.11 -12.98 3.35
C GLY A 70 -3.13 -11.46 3.18
N GLN A 71 -2.54 -10.69 4.10
CA GLN A 71 -2.38 -9.24 3.93
C GLN A 71 -1.41 -8.90 2.80
N LYS A 72 -0.29 -9.64 2.70
CA LYS A 72 0.67 -9.48 1.60
C LYS A 72 0.05 -9.79 0.25
N GLN A 73 -0.75 -10.86 0.15
CA GLN A 73 -1.46 -11.24 -1.07
C GLN A 73 -2.47 -10.16 -1.49
N ARG A 74 -3.28 -9.66 -0.55
CA ARG A 74 -4.23 -8.57 -0.84
C ARG A 74 -3.53 -7.29 -1.29
N LEU A 75 -2.42 -6.91 -0.64
CA LEU A 75 -1.64 -5.74 -1.05
C LEU A 75 -1.03 -5.93 -2.45
N ALA A 76 -0.55 -7.13 -2.78
CA ALA A 76 -0.05 -7.44 -4.11
C ALA A 76 -1.15 -7.43 -5.18
N LEU A 77 -2.35 -7.91 -4.84
CA LEU A 77 -3.52 -7.84 -5.72
C LEU A 77 -3.91 -6.39 -5.99
N ALA A 78 -4.00 -5.55 -4.95
CA ALA A 78 -4.28 -4.13 -5.10
C ALA A 78 -3.26 -3.45 -6.02
N ARG A 79 -1.95 -3.74 -5.84
CA ARG A 79 -0.88 -3.23 -6.70
C ARG A 79 -1.06 -3.61 -8.18
N ALA A 80 -1.63 -4.78 -8.48
CA ALA A 80 -1.85 -5.21 -9.86
C ALA A 80 -3.07 -4.54 -10.51
N LEU A 81 -3.90 -3.86 -9.73
CA LEU A 81 -5.13 -3.20 -10.17
C LEU A 81 -4.99 -1.66 -10.31
N VAL A 82 -3.90 -1.09 -9.82
CA VAL A 82 -3.62 0.36 -9.88
C VAL A 82 -2.82 0.74 -11.12
#